data_AF-A0A7R8VY05-F1
#
_entry.id   AF-A0A7R8VY05-F1
#
_cell.length_a   1.000
_cell.length_b   1.000
_cell.length_c   1.000
_cell.angle_alpha   90.00
_cell.angle_beta   90.00
_cell.angle_gamma   90.00
#
_symmetry.space_group_name_H-M   'P 1'
#
loop_
_entity.id
_entity.type
_entity.pdbx_description
1 polymer ?
#
loop_
_entity_poly.entity_id
_entity_poly.type
_entity_poly.pdbx_seq_one_letter_code
_entity_poly.pdbx_strand_id
1 'polypeptide(L)'
;MDLKYKPKATYVLGWCVIQDILLALIFLCAMSVFCNPPELQGALGSEFVKTCLYSNGRLNFTEGCNSNCQCSNMKYEPVCNSLKSVTYFSPCHAGCSSLSYQNSTK
;
A
#
# COMPACT_ATOMS: atom_id res chain seq x y z
N MET A 1 -54.07 -3.84 -20.80
CA MET A 1 -54.22 -2.54 -20.13
C MET A 1 -52.91 -2.26 -19.43
N ASP A 2 -51.99 -1.54 -20.07
CA ASP A 2 -50.72 -1.16 -19.45
C ASP A 2 -50.97 0.00 -18.49
N LEU A 3 -50.96 -0.29 -17.20
CA LEU A 3 -50.94 0.72 -16.15
C LEU A 3 -49.61 1.48 -16.27
N LYS A 4 -49.63 2.59 -17.02
CA LYS A 4 -48.50 3.51 -17.16
C LYS A 4 -48.30 4.24 -15.83
N TYR A 5 -47.54 3.63 -14.94
CA TYR A 5 -47.15 4.21 -13.67
C TYR A 5 -46.39 5.52 -13.91
N LYS A 6 -46.93 6.64 -13.42
CA LYS A 6 -46.31 7.97 -13.49
C LYS A 6 -45.82 8.36 -12.11
N PRO A 7 -44.60 7.97 -11.72
CA PRO A 7 -44.05 8.42 -10.45
C PRO A 7 -43.87 9.93 -10.48
N LYS A 8 -44.05 10.57 -9.33
CA LYS A 8 -43.72 11.98 -9.18
C LYS A 8 -42.21 12.14 -9.38
N ALA A 9 -41.80 13.19 -10.10
CA ALA A 9 -40.37 13.45 -10.40
C ALA A 9 -39.50 13.47 -9.12
N THR A 10 -40.05 13.96 -8.01
CA THR A 10 -39.39 13.98 -6.70
C THR A 10 -39.07 12.59 -6.14
N TYR A 11 -39.90 11.58 -6.42
CA TYR A 11 -39.66 10.20 -5.98
C TYR A 11 -38.51 9.56 -6.76
N VAL A 12 -38.47 9.79 -8.08
CA VAL A 12 -37.39 9.31 -8.95
C VAL A 12 -36.05 9.94 -8.56
N LEU A 13 -36.03 11.27 -8.34
CA LEU A 13 -34.84 11.98 -7.88
C LEU A 13 -34.38 11.50 -6.50
N GLY A 14 -35.32 11.29 -5.57
CA GLY A 14 -34.99 10.75 -4.24
C GLY A 14 -34.37 9.36 -4.30
N TRP A 15 -34.88 8.48 -5.18
CA TRP A 15 -34.32 7.14 -5.36
C TRP A 15 -32.90 7.16 -5.94
N CYS A 16 -32.61 8.06 -6.88
CA CYS A 16 -31.25 8.25 -7.40
C CYS A 16 -30.27 8.64 -6.28
N VAL A 17 -30.64 9.62 -5.46
CA VAL A 17 -29.80 10.07 -4.33
C VAL A 17 -29.57 8.94 -3.32
N ILE A 18 -30.59 8.14 -3.02
CA ILE A 18 -30.45 6.98 -2.13
C ILE A 18 -29.49 5.95 -2.73
N GLN A 19 -29.61 5.66 -4.03
CA GLN A 19 -28.72 4.72 -4.71
C GLN A 19 -27.26 5.21 -4.70
N ASP A 20 -27.03 6.51 -4.88
CA ASP A 20 -25.69 7.10 -4.82
C ASP A 20 -25.09 7.01 -3.41
N ILE A 21 -25.88 7.26 -2.37
CA ILE A 21 -25.44 7.11 -0.97
C ILE A 21 -25.07 5.66 -0.66
N LEU A 22 -25.92 4.71 -1.09
CA LEU A 22 -25.65 3.28 -0.89
C LEU A 22 -24.36 2.84 -1.59
N LEU A 23 -24.14 3.29 -2.83
CA LEU A 23 -22.91 3.00 -3.56
C LEU A 23 -21.67 3.60 -2.88
N ALA A 24 -21.76 4.84 -2.40
CA ALA A 24 -20.67 5.49 -1.66
C ALA A 24 -20.32 4.74 -0.37
N LEU A 25 -21.32 4.30 0.39
CA LEU A 25 -21.11 3.51 1.61
C LEU A 25 -20.45 2.16 1.31
N ILE A 26 -20.90 1.46 0.26
CA ILE A 26 -20.29 0.20 -0.19
C ILE A 26 -18.83 0.42 -0.57
N PHE A 27 -18.52 1.50 -1.30
CA PHE A 27 -17.14 1.82 -1.70
C PHE A 27 -16.24 2.11 -0.50
N LEU A 28 -16.72 2.87 0.48
CA LEU A 28 -15.98 3.15 1.73
C LEU A 28 -15.68 1.86 2.52
N CYS A 29 -16.66 0.97 2.64
CA CYS A 29 -16.47 -0.33 3.29
C CYS A 29 -15.52 -1.23 2.49
N ALA A 30 -15.63 -1.24 1.16
CA ALA A 30 -14.74 -2.00 0.29
C ALA A 30 -13.29 -1.55 0.49
N MET A 31 -13.03 -0.23 0.55
CA MET A 31 -11.69 0.29 0.84
C MET A 31 -11.15 -0.19 2.19
N SER A 32 -11.98 -0.35 3.22
CA SER A 32 -11.52 -0.91 4.51
C SER A 32 -11.24 -2.42 4.48
N VAL A 33 -11.87 -3.19 3.59
CA VAL A 33 -11.67 -4.65 3.47
C VAL A 33 -10.51 -4.98 2.54
N PHE A 34 -10.37 -4.25 1.44
CA PHE A 34 -9.33 -4.47 0.43
C PHE A 34 -8.02 -3.75 0.73
N CYS A 35 -8.02 -2.75 1.63
CA CYS A 35 -6.79 -2.17 2.16
C CYS A 35 -6.34 -2.94 3.39
N ASN A 36 -5.89 -4.19 3.19
CA ASN A 36 -4.97 -4.80 4.14
C ASN A 36 -3.58 -4.33 3.70
N PRO A 37 -2.97 -3.34 4.37
CA PRO A 37 -1.71 -2.78 3.90
C PRO A 37 -0.65 -3.90 3.88
N PRO A 38 0.14 -4.03 2.80
CA PRO A 38 1.21 -5.01 2.77
C PRO A 38 2.14 -4.76 3.96
N GLU A 39 2.47 -5.83 4.70
CA GLU A 39 3.46 -5.83 5.79
C GLU A 39 4.84 -5.49 5.20
N LEU A 40 5.13 -4.19 5.13
CA LEU A 40 6.41 -3.63 4.75
C LEU A 40 7.21 -3.53 6.05
N GLN A 41 8.35 -4.21 6.20
CA GLN A 41 9.19 -4.00 7.39
C GLN A 41 9.54 -2.50 7.46
N GLY A 42 9.13 -1.84 8.54
CA GLY A 42 9.34 -0.39 8.75
C GLY A 42 8.09 0.49 8.68
N ALA A 43 6.91 -0.08 8.40
CA ALA A 43 5.62 0.55 8.66
C ALA A 43 4.83 -0.45 9.55
N LEU A 44 3.96 -0.05 10.49
CA LEU A 44 3.25 -1.02 11.38
C LEU A 44 1.75 -0.70 11.57
N GLY A 45 0.96 -1.78 11.52
CA GLY A 45 -0.51 -1.92 11.63
C GLY A 45 -1.34 -0.72 12.11
N SER A 46 -2.24 -0.07 11.35
CA SER A 46 -2.45 -0.28 9.91
C SER A 46 -1.12 0.00 9.27
N GLU A 47 -0.43 -1.06 8.82
CA GLU A 47 1.02 -1.08 8.52
C GLU A 47 1.47 0.24 7.90
N PHE A 48 0.65 0.70 6.99
CA PHE A 48 0.63 1.97 6.30
C PHE A 48 1.05 3.30 6.97
N VAL A 49 0.88 3.63 8.27
CA VAL A 49 1.09 5.07 8.69
C VAL A 49 1.94 5.36 9.93
N LYS A 50 2.18 4.45 10.90
CA LYS A 50 2.70 4.90 12.21
C LYS A 50 4.21 4.81 12.49
N THR A 51 5.03 4.20 11.62
CA THR A 51 6.44 3.96 12.01
C THR A 51 7.47 4.15 10.91
N CYS A 52 7.12 4.82 9.83
CA CYS A 52 8.11 5.62 9.13
C CYS A 52 8.48 6.78 10.06
N LEU A 53 9.44 6.49 10.94
CA LEU A 53 10.07 7.39 11.89
C LEU A 53 10.49 8.65 11.13
N TYR A 54 9.59 9.63 11.19
CA TYR A 54 9.78 10.97 10.72
C TYR A 54 10.93 11.59 11.51
N SER A 55 12.14 11.46 10.99
CA SER A 55 13.22 12.39 11.27
C SER A 55 13.39 13.23 10.01
N ASN A 56 12.71 14.38 9.97
CA ASN A 56 12.83 15.41 8.92
C ASN A 56 12.21 15.05 7.55
N GLY A 57 11.07 14.34 7.51
CA GLY A 57 10.38 14.04 6.23
C GLY A 57 11.02 12.94 5.38
N ARG A 58 11.92 12.15 5.96
CA ARG A 58 12.57 11.00 5.31
C ARG A 58 12.13 9.70 5.98
N LEU A 59 11.82 8.71 5.16
CA LEU A 59 11.55 7.34 5.62
C LEU A 59 12.88 6.66 5.94
N ASN A 60 13.00 6.03 7.11
CA ASN A 60 14.20 5.31 7.51
C ASN A 60 13.95 3.80 7.43
N PHE A 61 14.62 3.14 6.48
CA PHE A 61 14.53 1.69 6.24
C PHE A 61 15.74 0.92 6.81
N THR A 62 16.49 1.53 7.73
CA THR A 62 17.70 0.93 8.32
C THR A 62 17.33 -0.02 9.47
N GLU A 63 17.77 -1.26 9.36
CA GLU A 63 17.62 -2.35 10.32
C GLU A 63 18.95 -3.04 10.59
N GLY A 64 19.00 -3.92 11.59
CA GLY A 64 20.23 -4.66 11.94
C GLY A 64 20.88 -5.37 10.74
N CYS A 65 20.10 -6.00 9.86
CA CYS A 65 20.65 -6.74 8.72
C CYS A 65 21.24 -5.87 7.60
N ASN A 66 20.82 -4.60 7.50
CA ASN A 66 21.24 -3.69 6.44
C ASN A 66 22.05 -2.48 6.97
N SER A 67 22.27 -2.43 8.29
CA SER A 67 22.98 -1.35 9.00
C SER A 67 24.37 -1.02 8.44
N ASN A 68 25.05 -2.01 7.86
CA ASN A 68 26.39 -1.86 7.29
C ASN A 68 26.42 -1.85 5.76
N CYS A 69 25.26 -1.81 5.10
CA CYS A 69 25.15 -1.93 3.65
C CYS A 69 25.14 -0.57 2.92
N GLN A 70 25.09 0.55 3.66
CA GLN A 70 25.09 1.92 3.12
C GLN A 70 24.07 2.12 1.99
N CYS A 71 22.82 1.66 2.18
CA CYS A 71 21.75 1.68 1.17
C CYS A 71 21.18 3.09 0.84
N SER A 72 22.01 4.14 0.88
CA SER A 72 21.60 5.52 0.60
C SER A 72 21.22 5.69 -0.88
N ASN A 73 20.14 6.43 -1.15
CA ASN A 73 19.67 6.79 -2.50
C ASN A 73 19.36 5.60 -3.44
N MET A 74 19.03 4.43 -2.89
CA MET A 74 18.62 3.29 -3.72
C MET A 74 17.27 3.55 -4.40
N LYS A 75 17.09 3.04 -5.62
CA LYS A 75 15.80 3.04 -6.30
C LYS A 75 14.83 2.09 -5.58
N TYR A 76 13.54 2.43 -5.58
CA TYR A 76 12.49 1.54 -5.10
C TYR A 76 12.41 0.29 -5.99
N GLU A 77 12.64 -0.89 -5.40
CA GLU A 77 12.62 -2.19 -6.07
C GLU A 77 12.15 -3.26 -5.07
N PRO A 78 10.83 -3.38 -4.83
CA PRO A 78 10.32 -4.14 -3.69
C PRO A 78 10.63 -5.63 -3.80
N VAL A 79 11.13 -6.22 -2.72
CA VAL A 79 11.38 -7.67 -2.61
C VAL A 79 10.64 -8.23 -1.41
N CYS A 80 9.99 -9.39 -1.60
CA CYS A 80 9.25 -10.08 -0.56
C CYS A 80 10.08 -11.23 0.02
N ASN A 81 10.31 -11.22 1.32
CA ASN A 81 10.85 -12.35 2.06
C ASN A 81 9.69 -13.23 2.54
N SER A 82 9.44 -14.33 1.82
CA SER A 82 8.36 -15.27 2.13
C SER A 82 8.48 -15.96 3.49
N LEU A 83 9.69 -16.04 4.06
CA LEU A 83 9.91 -16.67 5.36
C LEU A 83 9.49 -15.77 6.53
N LYS A 84 9.67 -14.46 6.34
CA LYS A 84 9.35 -13.44 7.35
C LYS A 84 8.04 -12.70 7.06
N SER A 85 7.37 -13.02 5.94
CA SER A 85 6.16 -12.34 5.43
C SER A 85 6.32 -10.83 5.24
N VAL A 86 7.51 -10.41 4.81
CA VAL A 86 7.93 -9.02 4.89
C VAL A 86 8.41 -8.51 3.55
N THR A 87 8.02 -7.29 3.20
CA THR A 87 8.51 -6.60 1.99
C THR A 87 9.54 -5.53 2.35
N TYR A 88 10.67 -5.50 1.62
CA TYR A 88 11.74 -4.50 1.77
C TYR A 88 11.69 -3.46 0.65
N PHE A 89 12.18 -2.24 0.92
CA PHE A 89 12.20 -1.13 -0.06
C PHE A 89 13.02 -1.42 -1.32
N SER A 90 14.16 -2.11 -1.17
CA SER A 90 15.02 -2.57 -2.26
C SER A 90 15.79 -3.83 -1.84
N PRO A 91 16.44 -4.56 -2.77
CA PRO A 91 17.26 -5.71 -2.42
C PRO A 91 18.36 -5.38 -1.39
N CYS A 92 18.96 -4.19 -1.46
CA CYS A 92 19.96 -3.74 -0.48
C CYS A 92 19.39 -3.68 0.94
N HIS A 93 18.15 -3.22 1.09
CA HIS A 93 17.48 -3.12 2.38
C HIS A 93 17.10 -4.50 2.96
N ALA A 94 17.03 -5.55 2.14
CA ALA A 94 16.90 -6.93 2.59
C ALA A 94 18.24 -7.54 3.09
N GLY A 95 19.37 -6.85 2.83
CA GLY A 95 20.72 -7.25 3.23
C GLY A 95 21.72 -7.15 2.09
N CYS A 96 23.00 -6.92 2.41
CA CYS A 96 24.09 -6.93 1.45
C CYS A 96 24.82 -8.27 1.49
N SER A 97 24.56 -9.12 0.50
CA SER A 97 25.49 -10.17 0.12
C SER A 97 26.67 -9.49 -0.58
N SER A 98 27.91 -9.87 -0.27
CA SER A 98 29.08 -9.34 -0.97
C SER A 98 28.93 -9.60 -2.48
N LEU A 99 28.63 -8.56 -3.25
CA LEU A 99 28.73 -8.60 -4.70
C LEU A 99 30.22 -8.71 -5.02
N SER A 100 30.70 -9.94 -5.16
CA SER A 100 31.93 -10.17 -5.91
C SER A 100 31.59 -9.87 -7.37
N TYR A 101 31.81 -8.63 -7.79
CA TYR A 101 31.94 -8.32 -9.20
C TYR A 101 33.18 -9.08 -9.69
N GLN A 102 33.02 -10.35 -10.10
CA GLN A 102 33.97 -10.95 -11.01
C GLN A 102 33.91 -10.06 -12.24
N ASN A 103 34.90 -9.18 -12.34
CA ASN A 103 35.10 -8.20 -13.40
C ASN A 103 34.35 -8.61 -14.67
N SER A 104 33.23 -7.95 -14.99
CA SER A 104 32.69 -8.00 -16.35
C SER A 104 33.60 -7.13 -17.21
N THR A 105 34.81 -7.65 -17.45
CA THR A 105 35.70 -7.18 -18.50
C THR A 105 35.05 -7.64 -19.81
N LYS A 106 34.49 -6.68 -20.52
CA LYS A 106 34.35 -6.79 -21.96
C LYS A 106 35.74 -6.67 -22.60
#